data_AF-E3K497-F1
#
_entry.id   AF-E3K497-F1
#
_cell.length_a   1.000
_cell.length_b   1.000
_cell.length_c   1.000
_cell.angle_alpha   90.00
_cell.angle_beta   90.00
_cell.angle_gamma   90.00
#
_symmetry.space_group_name_H-M   'P 1'
#
loop_
_entity.id
_entity.type
_entity.pdbx_description
1 polymer ?
#
loop_
_entity_poly.entity_id
_entity_poly.type
_entity_poly.pdbx_seq_one_letter_code
_entity_poly.pdbx_strand_id
1 'polypeptide(L)'
;MVQDFYDVEQSYREARARKPNQKQQKILNLLEEQLRRIQSLLLEQKYHIHGYQFPKGLLVKLFRNPSGENYGKDILSALKDILLASTHGDKNDSLRVMNLCRKSAFLAINLVMEYAIASYDDLRLIFKDDKLAYATLAYRFLFFDPQSTASQLAWKNAQIALLNDRKILLKARIRGRKLQAAVKKMKQLREIREKQKMIEEERREKRLINGVQRMLSNSG
;
A
#
# COMPACT_ATOMS: atom_id res chain seq x y z
N MET A 1 0.36 -3.24 -20.98
CA MET A 1 1.34 -2.12 -21.12
C MET A 1 0.83 -0.81 -20.53
N VAL A 2 -0.37 -0.32 -20.88
CA VAL A 2 -0.90 0.97 -20.37
C VAL A 2 -1.68 0.82 -19.04
N GLN A 3 -2.31 -0.33 -18.79
CA GLN A 3 -3.19 -0.53 -17.62
C GLN A 3 -2.42 -0.59 -16.28
N ASP A 4 -1.32 -1.34 -16.21
CA ASP A 4 -0.63 -1.59 -14.94
C ASP A 4 0.10 -0.35 -14.41
N PHE A 5 0.65 0.50 -15.30
CA PHE A 5 1.24 1.79 -14.91
C PHE A 5 0.16 2.81 -14.52
N TYR A 6 -0.97 2.82 -15.22
CA TYR A 6 -2.12 3.66 -14.90
C TYR A 6 -2.66 3.36 -13.49
N ASP A 7 -2.76 2.10 -13.09
CA ASP A 7 -3.22 1.70 -11.76
C ASP A 7 -2.28 2.21 -10.64
N VAL A 8 -0.98 2.26 -10.91
CA VAL A 8 0.02 2.79 -9.97
C VAL A 8 -0.14 4.30 -9.83
N GLU A 9 -0.26 5.01 -10.96
CA GLU A 9 -0.45 6.45 -11.00
C GLU A 9 -1.78 6.87 -10.37
N GLN A 10 -2.85 6.13 -10.61
CA GLN A 10 -4.15 6.43 -10.02
C GLN A 10 -4.09 6.35 -8.49
N SER A 11 -3.52 5.27 -7.94
CA SER A 11 -3.34 5.11 -6.50
C SER A 11 -2.47 6.24 -5.90
N TYR A 12 -1.45 6.69 -6.64
CA TYR A 12 -0.60 7.82 -6.26
C TYR A 12 -1.34 9.18 -6.29
N ARG A 13 -2.10 9.45 -7.36
CA ARG A 13 -2.90 10.69 -7.49
C ARG A 13 -3.97 10.78 -6.41
N GLU A 14 -4.64 9.67 -6.11
CA GLU A 14 -5.59 9.58 -5.01
C GLU A 14 -4.95 9.88 -3.65
N ALA A 15 -3.71 9.46 -3.43
CA ALA A 15 -2.97 9.75 -2.20
C ALA A 15 -2.62 11.24 -2.09
N ARG A 16 -2.19 11.87 -3.19
CA ARG A 16 -1.89 13.32 -3.26
C ARG A 16 -3.12 14.19 -2.99
N ALA A 17 -4.29 13.80 -3.51
CA ALA A 17 -5.52 14.57 -3.34
C ALA A 17 -6.00 14.67 -1.88
N ARG A 18 -5.51 13.78 -0.99
CA ARG A 18 -5.95 13.68 0.41
C ARG A 18 -5.22 14.60 1.39
N LYS A 19 -4.58 15.67 0.91
CA LYS A 19 -3.83 16.66 1.73
C LYS A 19 -2.82 15.98 2.68
N PRO A 20 -1.83 15.25 2.14
CA PRO A 20 -0.85 14.54 2.93
C PRO A 20 -0.07 15.48 3.86
N ASN A 21 0.30 15.01 5.05
CA ASN A 21 1.21 15.73 5.93
C ASN A 21 2.65 15.70 5.39
N GLN A 22 3.55 16.46 6.02
CA GLN A 22 4.94 16.60 5.55
C GLN A 22 5.68 15.25 5.41
N LYS A 23 5.47 14.31 6.33
CA LYS A 23 6.11 12.97 6.26
C LYS A 23 5.57 12.17 5.08
N GLN A 24 4.26 12.18 4.87
CA GLN A 24 3.59 11.52 3.75
C GLN A 24 3.99 12.15 2.41
N GLN A 25 4.13 13.48 2.36
CA GLN A 25 4.56 14.19 1.16
C GLN A 25 5.97 13.77 0.74
N LYS A 26 6.91 13.58 1.69
CA LYS A 26 8.25 13.08 1.39
C LYS A 26 8.21 11.69 0.74
N ILE A 27 7.37 10.79 1.28
CA ILE A 27 7.19 9.44 0.75
C ILE A 27 6.56 9.48 -0.66
N LEU A 28 5.55 10.33 -0.85
CA LEU A 28 4.91 10.51 -2.15
C LEU A 28 5.89 11.07 -3.19
N ASN A 29 6.73 12.03 -2.83
CA ASN A 29 7.76 12.57 -3.73
C ASN A 29 8.78 11.47 -4.12
N LEU A 30 9.22 10.65 -3.16
CA LEU A 30 10.12 9.54 -3.44
C LEU A 30 9.48 8.50 -4.37
N LEU A 31 8.19 8.18 -4.15
CA LEU A 31 7.42 7.30 -5.01
C LEU A 31 7.30 7.87 -6.43
N GLU A 32 6.96 9.15 -6.56
CA GLU A 32 6.87 9.83 -7.86
C GLU A 32 8.20 9.76 -8.64
N GLU A 33 9.32 9.99 -7.96
CA GLU A 33 10.64 9.86 -8.55
C GLU A 33 10.87 8.44 -9.10
N GLN A 34 10.50 7.40 -8.34
CA GLN A 34 10.63 6.03 -8.82
C GLN A 34 9.70 5.73 -10.00
N LEU A 35 8.49 6.28 -10.03
CA LEU A 35 7.58 6.11 -11.18
C LEU A 35 8.15 6.75 -12.44
N ARG A 36 8.74 7.96 -12.34
CA ARG A 36 9.41 8.61 -13.48
C ARG A 36 10.60 7.80 -13.98
N ARG A 37 11.38 7.22 -13.06
CA ARG A 37 12.50 6.32 -13.39
C ARG A 37 12.02 5.08 -14.14
N ILE A 38 11.00 4.39 -13.62
CA ILE A 38 10.39 3.23 -14.27
C ILE A 38 9.85 3.59 -15.65
N GLN A 39 9.08 4.68 -15.76
CA GLN A 39 8.54 5.14 -17.04
C GLN A 39 9.63 5.40 -18.08
N SER A 40 10.74 6.00 -17.66
CA SER A 40 11.86 6.29 -18.56
C SER A 40 12.55 5.03 -19.06
N LEU A 41 12.70 4.02 -18.21
CA LEU A 41 13.25 2.72 -18.59
C LEU A 41 12.31 1.95 -19.52
N LEU A 42 11.00 2.00 -19.28
CA LEU A 42 10.00 1.41 -20.19
C LEU A 42 10.01 2.11 -21.55
N LEU A 43 10.17 3.43 -21.59
CA LEU A 43 10.32 4.19 -22.83
C LEU A 43 11.62 3.81 -23.55
N GLU A 44 12.74 3.69 -22.84
CA GLU A 44 14.01 3.23 -23.42
C GLU A 44 13.86 1.86 -24.10
N GLN A 45 13.27 0.89 -23.40
CA GLN A 45 12.97 -0.43 -23.97
C GLN A 45 12.11 -0.33 -25.24
N LYS A 46 11.06 0.50 -25.22
CA LYS A 46 10.19 0.73 -26.38
C LYS A 46 10.96 1.31 -27.56
N TYR A 47 11.84 2.29 -27.34
CA TYR A 47 12.67 2.88 -28.39
C TYR A 47 13.59 1.84 -29.01
N HIS A 48 14.25 1.02 -28.18
CA HIS A 48 15.10 -0.08 -28.65
C HIS A 48 14.34 -1.09 -29.51
N ILE A 49 13.14 -1.51 -29.09
CA ILE A 49 12.30 -2.45 -29.84
C ILE A 49 11.94 -1.91 -31.23
N HIS A 50 11.73 -0.60 -31.35
CA HIS A 50 11.37 0.05 -32.62
C HIS A 50 12.57 0.59 -33.41
N GLY A 51 13.81 0.32 -32.98
CA GLY A 51 15.02 0.75 -33.67
C GLY A 51 15.30 2.26 -33.61
N TYR A 52 14.64 2.99 -32.70
CA TYR A 52 14.88 4.42 -32.49
C TYR A 52 15.97 4.66 -31.44
N GLN A 53 16.71 5.76 -31.59
CA GLN A 53 17.70 6.17 -30.59
C GLN A 53 16.99 6.84 -29.39
N PHE A 54 17.14 6.24 -28.21
CA PHE A 54 16.62 6.83 -26.98
C PHE A 54 17.52 8.00 -26.49
N PRO A 55 16.95 9.15 -26.09
CA PRO A 55 17.73 10.28 -25.59
C PRO A 55 18.29 10.01 -24.18
N LYS A 56 19.51 9.45 -24.11
CA LYS A 56 20.19 9.05 -22.86
C LYS A 56 20.26 10.15 -21.78
N GLY A 57 20.23 11.43 -22.17
CA GLY A 57 20.18 12.56 -21.24
C GLY A 57 18.96 12.56 -20.30
N LEU A 58 17.87 11.87 -20.66
CA LEU A 58 16.72 11.67 -19.77
C LEU A 58 17.06 10.76 -18.59
N LEU A 59 17.82 9.68 -18.83
CA LEU A 59 18.24 8.76 -17.77
C LEU A 59 19.30 9.38 -16.88
N VAL A 60 20.26 10.13 -17.44
CA VAL A 60 21.29 10.83 -16.65
C VAL A 60 20.69 11.81 -15.63
N LYS A 61 19.59 12.47 -15.98
CA LYS A 61 18.89 13.39 -15.05
C LYS A 61 18.17 12.65 -13.92
N LEU A 62 17.71 11.44 -14.18
CA LEU A 62 16.91 10.64 -13.24
C LEU A 62 17.76 9.69 -12.40
N PHE A 63 18.90 9.26 -12.94
CA PHE A 63 19.85 8.35 -12.32
C PHE A 63 21.20 9.05 -12.23
N ARG A 64 21.67 9.29 -11.00
CA ARG A 64 22.93 10.00 -10.74
C ARG A 64 24.16 9.31 -11.32
N ASN A 65 24.06 8.02 -11.67
CA ASN A 65 25.12 7.26 -12.32
C ASN A 65 24.54 6.42 -13.47
N PRO A 66 24.84 6.75 -14.74
CA PRO A 66 24.11 6.19 -15.87
C PRO A 66 24.62 4.83 -16.39
N SER A 67 25.44 4.12 -15.61
CA SER A 67 26.07 2.86 -16.05
C SER A 67 25.09 1.70 -16.26
N GLY A 68 23.79 1.89 -15.98
CA GLY A 68 22.73 0.91 -16.27
C GLY A 68 22.67 -0.29 -15.32
N GLU A 69 23.81 -0.72 -14.79
CA GLU A 69 23.95 -1.99 -14.06
C GLU A 69 23.18 -2.04 -12.72
N ASN A 70 22.71 -0.91 -12.19
CA ASN A 70 22.07 -0.85 -10.87
C ASN A 70 20.71 -0.14 -10.82
N TYR A 71 20.15 0.31 -11.95
CA TYR A 71 18.89 1.08 -11.95
C TYR A 71 17.74 0.35 -11.26
N GLY A 72 17.54 -0.93 -11.59
CA GLY A 72 16.49 -1.75 -10.99
C GLY A 72 16.67 -1.93 -9.48
N LYS A 73 17.91 -2.14 -9.02
CA LYS A 73 18.23 -2.26 -7.58
C LYS A 73 17.97 -0.97 -6.82
N ASP A 74 18.34 0.18 -7.39
CA ASP A 74 18.10 1.49 -6.79
C ASP A 74 16.60 1.76 -6.61
N ILE A 75 15.82 1.45 -7.65
CA ILE A 75 14.35 1.54 -7.62
C ILE A 75 13.80 0.60 -6.53
N LEU A 76 14.20 -0.67 -6.53
CA LEU A 76 13.73 -1.64 -5.52
C LEU A 76 14.10 -1.23 -4.09
N SER A 77 15.29 -0.65 -3.88
CA SER A 77 15.72 -0.15 -2.57
C SER A 77 14.82 0.99 -2.09
N ALA A 78 14.54 1.97 -2.94
CA ALA A 78 13.63 3.06 -2.59
C ALA A 78 12.19 2.57 -2.33
N LEU A 79 11.71 1.61 -3.13
CA LEU A 79 10.40 0.99 -2.94
C LEU A 79 10.32 0.17 -1.64
N LYS A 80 11.40 -0.51 -1.25
CA LYS A 80 11.52 -1.14 0.06
C LYS A 80 11.34 -0.12 1.18
N ASP A 81 12.05 1.00 1.13
CA ASP A 81 11.98 2.02 2.17
C ASP A 81 10.56 2.61 2.29
N ILE A 82 9.88 2.83 1.15
CA ILE A 82 8.47 3.25 1.11
C ILE A 82 7.57 2.20 1.78
N LEU A 83 7.73 0.92 1.43
CA LEU A 83 6.94 -0.17 2.00
C LEU A 83 7.12 -0.27 3.51
N LEU A 84 8.36 -0.22 4.01
CA LEU A 84 8.66 -0.29 5.44
C LEU A 84 8.16 0.96 6.17
N ALA A 85 8.36 2.17 5.64
CA ALA A 85 7.85 3.41 6.23
C ALA A 85 6.32 3.45 6.28
N SER A 86 5.63 2.74 5.38
CA SER A 86 4.17 2.65 5.34
C SER A 86 3.52 1.83 6.46
N THR A 87 4.29 1.14 7.29
CA THR A 87 3.77 0.22 8.31
C THR A 87 3.27 0.87 9.60
N HIS A 88 3.63 2.13 9.84
CA HIS A 88 3.32 2.85 11.08
C HIS A 88 2.45 4.09 10.81
N GLY A 89 1.22 4.13 11.33
CA GLY A 89 0.36 5.30 11.24
C GLY A 89 -0.77 5.28 12.27
N ASP A 90 -0.75 6.25 13.19
CA ASP A 90 -1.66 6.34 14.35
C ASP A 90 -3.00 7.05 14.08
N LYS A 91 -3.27 7.50 12.84
CA LYS A 91 -4.49 8.26 12.50
C LYS A 91 -5.16 7.73 11.23
N ASN A 92 -6.49 7.69 11.19
CA ASN A 92 -7.28 7.13 10.09
C ASN A 92 -6.92 7.68 8.70
N ASP A 93 -6.75 8.99 8.54
CA ASP A 93 -6.40 9.58 7.25
C ASP A 93 -4.93 9.34 6.89
N SER A 94 -4.04 9.32 7.88
CA SER A 94 -2.67 8.86 7.69
C SER A 94 -2.63 7.41 7.22
N LEU A 95 -3.48 6.55 7.78
CA LEU A 95 -3.56 5.15 7.40
C LEU A 95 -4.01 5.01 5.93
N ARG A 96 -4.98 5.82 5.49
CA ARG A 96 -5.50 5.81 4.12
C ARG A 96 -4.43 6.21 3.10
N VAL A 97 -3.74 7.33 3.30
CA VAL A 97 -2.65 7.79 2.41
C VAL A 97 -1.52 6.76 2.37
N MET A 98 -1.12 6.23 3.53
CA MET A 98 -0.01 5.26 3.59
C MET A 98 -0.40 3.90 2.99
N ASN A 99 -1.67 3.49 3.05
CA ASN A 99 -2.15 2.31 2.34
C ASN A 99 -2.10 2.49 0.83
N LEU A 100 -2.47 3.66 0.31
CA LEU A 100 -2.34 3.98 -1.12
C LEU A 100 -0.86 3.98 -1.55
N CYS A 101 0.03 4.58 -0.75
CA CYS A 101 1.48 4.53 -1.01
C CYS A 101 2.00 3.08 -1.05
N ARG A 102 1.55 2.23 -0.13
CA ARG A 102 1.92 0.80 -0.09
C ARG A 102 1.42 0.06 -1.33
N LYS A 103 0.17 0.32 -1.74
CA LYS A 103 -0.41 -0.25 -2.97
C LYS A 103 0.41 0.16 -4.19
N SER A 104 0.69 1.46 -4.35
CA SER A 104 1.52 1.95 -5.45
C SER A 104 2.93 1.34 -5.43
N ALA A 105 3.56 1.20 -4.26
CA ALA A 105 4.88 0.60 -4.17
C ALA A 105 4.88 -0.89 -4.57
N PHE A 106 3.87 -1.67 -4.18
CA PHE A 106 3.73 -3.06 -4.63
C PHE A 106 3.50 -3.15 -6.13
N LEU A 107 2.63 -2.31 -6.68
CA LEU A 107 2.40 -2.25 -8.12
C LEU A 107 3.68 -1.87 -8.89
N ALA A 108 4.46 -0.91 -8.38
CA ALA A 108 5.75 -0.54 -8.96
C ALA A 108 6.76 -1.70 -8.93
N ILE A 109 6.82 -2.45 -7.82
CA ILE A 109 7.64 -3.68 -7.76
C ILE A 109 7.17 -4.69 -8.81
N ASN A 110 5.86 -4.89 -8.97
CA ASN A 110 5.33 -5.81 -9.98
C ASN A 110 5.78 -5.42 -11.39
N LEU A 111 5.65 -4.14 -11.75
CA LEU A 111 6.12 -3.61 -13.04
C LEU A 111 7.62 -3.85 -13.25
N VAL A 112 8.43 -3.56 -12.23
CA VAL A 112 9.89 -3.73 -12.31
C VAL A 112 10.27 -5.19 -12.55
N MET A 113 9.53 -6.14 -11.98
CA MET A 113 9.73 -7.58 -12.22
C MET A 113 9.20 -8.02 -13.60
N GLU A 114 8.01 -7.58 -13.99
CA GLU A 114 7.35 -8.00 -15.24
C GLU A 114 8.11 -7.56 -16.48
N TYR A 115 8.71 -6.35 -16.45
CA TYR A 115 9.49 -5.80 -17.56
C TYR A 115 11.00 -6.10 -17.44
N ALA A 116 11.38 -7.02 -16.55
CA ALA A 116 12.76 -7.42 -16.32
C ALA A 116 13.71 -6.24 -16.05
N ILE A 117 13.20 -5.16 -15.42
CA ILE A 117 14.01 -4.01 -14.99
C ILE A 117 14.91 -4.41 -13.79
N ALA A 118 14.44 -5.33 -12.96
CA ALA A 118 15.25 -6.05 -11.98
C ALA A 118 14.80 -7.51 -11.86
N SER A 119 15.66 -8.34 -11.26
CA SER A 119 15.40 -9.76 -11.05
C SER A 119 14.76 -10.06 -9.70
N TYR A 120 14.20 -11.26 -9.55
CA TYR A 120 13.73 -11.75 -8.24
C TYR A 120 14.87 -11.96 -7.25
N ASP A 121 16.10 -12.21 -7.70
CA ASP A 121 17.27 -12.27 -6.83
C ASP A 121 17.65 -10.89 -6.29
N ASP A 122 17.53 -9.83 -7.10
CA ASP A 122 17.70 -8.46 -6.64
C ASP A 122 16.66 -8.13 -5.56
N LEU A 123 15.39 -8.48 -5.80
CA LEU A 123 14.32 -8.29 -4.84
C LEU A 123 14.60 -9.05 -3.54
N ARG A 124 15.05 -10.31 -3.62
CA ARG A 124 15.45 -11.11 -2.46
C ARG A 124 16.60 -10.46 -1.69
N LEU A 125 17.61 -9.93 -2.39
CA LEU A 125 18.79 -9.30 -1.79
C LEU A 125 18.42 -7.99 -1.08
N ILE A 126 17.61 -7.15 -1.72
CA ILE A 126 17.13 -5.87 -1.15
C ILE A 126 16.37 -6.09 0.16
N PHE A 127 15.54 -7.14 0.23
CA PHE A 127 14.79 -7.50 1.43
C PHE A 127 15.48 -8.53 2.32
N LYS A 128 16.79 -8.80 2.17
CA LYS A 128 17.49 -9.90 2.88
C LYS A 128 17.33 -9.84 4.42
N ASP A 129 17.34 -8.64 4.99
CA ASP A 129 17.23 -8.40 6.44
C ASP A 129 15.77 -8.21 6.88
N ASP A 130 14.87 -7.97 5.93
CA ASP A 130 13.46 -7.60 6.16
C ASP A 130 12.47 -8.62 5.56
N LYS A 131 12.92 -9.84 5.26
CA LYS A 131 12.13 -10.87 4.53
C LYS A 131 10.76 -11.09 5.15
N LEU A 132 10.70 -11.15 6.48
CA LEU A 132 9.43 -11.35 7.20
C LEU A 132 8.52 -10.13 7.12
N ALA A 133 9.07 -8.92 7.17
CA ALA A 133 8.30 -7.69 7.02
C ALA A 133 7.71 -7.62 5.61
N TYR A 134 8.53 -7.85 4.58
CA TYR A 134 8.10 -7.89 3.19
C TYR A 134 6.99 -8.91 2.94
N ALA A 135 7.20 -10.17 3.33
CA ALA A 135 6.20 -11.23 3.18
C ALA A 135 4.91 -10.91 3.95
N THR A 136 5.02 -10.33 5.16
CA THR A 136 3.84 -9.95 5.95
C THR A 136 3.07 -8.82 5.27
N LEU A 137 3.75 -7.83 4.68
CA LEU A 137 3.13 -6.73 3.97
C LEU A 137 2.42 -7.21 2.70
N ALA A 138 3.08 -8.05 1.90
CA ALA A 138 2.51 -8.60 0.67
C ALA A 138 1.27 -9.47 0.97
N TYR A 139 1.36 -10.34 1.99
CA TYR A 139 0.23 -11.17 2.39
C TYR A 139 -0.93 -10.34 2.95
N ARG A 140 -0.65 -9.29 3.73
CA ARG A 140 -1.69 -8.36 4.21
C ARG A 140 -2.37 -7.66 3.05
N PHE A 141 -1.61 -7.24 2.03
CA PHE A 141 -2.18 -6.59 0.86
C PHE A 141 -3.13 -7.52 0.12
N LEU A 142 -2.72 -8.77 -0.14
CA LEU A 142 -3.60 -9.82 -0.67
C LEU A 142 -4.84 -10.02 0.19
N PHE A 143 -4.68 -10.05 1.51
CA PHE A 143 -5.79 -10.28 2.42
C PHE A 143 -6.85 -9.16 2.39
N PHE A 144 -6.43 -7.89 2.37
CA PHE A 144 -7.37 -6.77 2.37
C PHE A 144 -8.03 -6.53 1.01
N ASP A 145 -7.44 -7.01 -0.07
CA ASP A 145 -7.95 -6.84 -1.43
C ASP A 145 -7.72 -8.11 -2.28
N PRO A 146 -8.34 -9.27 -1.94
CA PRO A 146 -7.99 -10.56 -2.52
C PRO A 146 -8.37 -10.73 -3.99
N GLN A 147 -9.31 -9.91 -4.46
CA GLN A 147 -9.77 -9.92 -5.86
C GLN A 147 -8.88 -9.07 -6.77
N SER A 148 -8.04 -8.21 -6.19
CA SER A 148 -7.13 -7.38 -6.99
C SER A 148 -5.97 -8.21 -7.54
N THR A 149 -5.81 -8.17 -8.87
CA THR A 149 -4.62 -8.71 -9.56
C THR A 149 -3.33 -8.18 -8.95
N ALA A 150 -3.31 -6.91 -8.55
CA ALA A 150 -2.15 -6.27 -7.92
C ALA A 150 -1.70 -6.96 -6.63
N SER A 151 -2.66 -7.33 -5.79
CA SER A 151 -2.40 -7.93 -4.48
C SER A 151 -1.99 -9.40 -4.62
N GLN A 152 -2.56 -10.10 -5.61
CA GLN A 152 -2.16 -11.45 -6.01
C GLN A 152 -0.72 -11.47 -6.53
N LEU A 153 -0.38 -10.54 -7.43
CA LEU A 153 0.97 -10.40 -7.97
C LEU A 153 1.98 -10.02 -6.89
N ALA A 154 1.64 -9.10 -5.97
CA ALA A 154 2.51 -8.75 -4.86
C ALA A 154 2.85 -9.97 -3.99
N TRP A 155 1.85 -10.79 -3.68
CA TRP A 155 2.07 -12.03 -2.93
C TRP A 155 2.84 -13.08 -3.75
N LYS A 156 2.55 -13.24 -5.04
CA LYS A 156 3.29 -14.13 -5.95
C LYS A 156 4.77 -13.74 -6.01
N ASN A 157 5.08 -12.46 -6.15
CA ASN A 157 6.45 -11.94 -6.17
C ASN A 157 7.18 -12.24 -4.87
N ALA A 158 6.51 -12.09 -3.72
CA ALA A 158 7.07 -12.50 -2.44
C ALA A 158 7.31 -14.01 -2.35
N GLN A 159 6.43 -14.85 -2.91
CA GLN A 159 6.62 -16.31 -2.94
C GLN A 159 7.81 -16.73 -3.81
N ILE A 160 8.01 -16.07 -4.96
CA ILE A 160 9.13 -16.35 -5.86
C ILE A 160 10.45 -15.90 -5.22
N ALA A 161 10.54 -14.64 -4.78
CA ALA A 161 11.76 -14.10 -4.16
C ALA A 161 12.15 -14.84 -2.87
N LEU A 162 11.20 -15.42 -2.15
CA LEU A 162 11.42 -16.14 -0.89
C LEU A 162 11.15 -17.65 -1.01
N LEU A 163 11.28 -18.23 -2.21
CA LEU A 163 10.97 -19.64 -2.47
C LEU A 163 11.72 -20.60 -1.53
N ASN A 164 12.98 -20.26 -1.22
CA ASN A 164 13.85 -21.03 -0.32
C ASN A 164 13.64 -20.69 1.17
N ASP A 165 12.92 -19.62 1.49
CA ASP A 165 12.64 -19.15 2.85
C ASP A 165 11.22 -19.53 3.30
N ARG A 166 10.76 -20.76 3.04
CA ARG A 166 9.37 -21.22 3.29
C ARG A 166 8.85 -20.94 4.70
N LYS A 167 9.71 -21.02 5.72
CA LYS A 167 9.36 -20.70 7.12
C LYS A 167 8.93 -19.23 7.28
N ILE A 168 9.52 -18.31 6.52
CA ILE A 168 9.15 -16.89 6.51
C ILE A 168 7.76 -16.70 5.90
N LEU A 169 7.48 -17.33 4.75
CA LEU A 169 6.18 -17.28 4.10
C LEU A 169 5.07 -17.83 5.00
N LEU A 170 5.32 -18.94 5.70
CA LEU A 170 4.37 -19.51 6.66
C LEU A 170 4.11 -18.56 7.84
N LYS A 171 5.17 -17.98 8.43
CA LYS A 171 5.05 -17.00 9.51
C LYS A 171 4.25 -15.77 9.08
N ALA A 172 4.47 -15.26 7.86
CA ALA A 172 3.71 -14.14 7.31
C ALA A 172 2.21 -14.45 7.20
N ARG A 173 1.85 -15.64 6.69
CA ARG A 173 0.45 -16.11 6.62
C ARG A 173 -0.19 -16.17 8.00
N ILE A 174 0.48 -16.77 8.98
CA ILE A 174 -0.02 -16.86 10.36
C ILE A 174 -0.24 -15.47 10.95
N ARG A 175 0.73 -14.55 10.80
CA ARG A 175 0.60 -13.16 11.28
C ARG A 175 -0.55 -12.42 10.59
N GLY A 176 -0.74 -12.60 9.29
CA GLY A 176 -1.86 -12.03 8.56
C GLY A 176 -3.22 -12.53 9.05
N ARG A 177 -3.37 -13.85 9.24
CA ARG A 177 -4.60 -14.45 9.77
C ARG A 177 -4.93 -13.98 11.20
N LYS A 178 -3.91 -13.87 12.07
CA LYS A 178 -4.11 -13.31 13.42
C LYS A 178 -4.59 -11.86 13.36
N LEU A 179 -4.03 -11.04 12.47
CA LEU A 179 -4.49 -9.67 12.27
C LEU A 179 -5.93 -9.64 11.73
N GLN A 180 -6.27 -10.50 10.77
CA GLN A 180 -7.63 -10.62 10.24
C GLN A 180 -8.65 -10.89 11.36
N ALA A 181 -8.36 -11.85 12.23
CA ALA A 181 -9.23 -12.17 13.36
C ALA A 181 -9.40 -10.96 14.30
N ALA A 182 -8.31 -10.23 14.57
CA ALA A 182 -8.34 -9.03 15.40
C ALA A 182 -9.18 -7.90 14.75
N VAL A 183 -9.02 -7.65 13.45
CA VAL A 183 -9.80 -6.63 12.72
C VAL A 183 -11.28 -6.99 12.71
N LYS A 184 -11.64 -8.26 12.47
CA LYS A 184 -13.03 -8.72 12.51
C LYS A 184 -13.65 -8.48 13.88
N LYS A 185 -12.93 -8.84 14.95
CA LYS A 185 -13.36 -8.61 16.34
C LYS A 185 -13.54 -7.12 16.65
N MET A 186 -12.62 -6.25 16.20
CA MET A 186 -12.76 -4.81 16.39
C MET A 186 -13.97 -4.22 15.66
N LYS A 187 -14.27 -4.69 14.45
CA LYS A 187 -15.46 -4.26 13.70
C LYS A 187 -16.74 -4.63 14.44
N GLN A 188 -16.85 -5.87 14.92
CA GLN A 188 -17.97 -6.33 15.74
C GLN A 188 -18.12 -5.50 17.02
N LEU A 189 -17.03 -5.19 17.72
CA LEU A 189 -17.06 -4.35 18.91
C LEU A 189 -17.53 -2.92 18.61
N ARG A 190 -17.16 -2.35 17.46
CA ARG A 190 -17.64 -1.02 17.05
C ARG A 190 -19.14 -1.03 16.79
N GLU A 191 -19.63 -2.02 16.04
CA GLU A 191 -21.07 -2.18 15.76
C GLU A 191 -21.89 -2.34 17.05
N ILE A 192 -21.39 -3.11 18.02
CA ILE A 192 -22.03 -3.25 19.34
C ILE A 192 -22.09 -1.90 20.07
N ARG A 193 -20.99 -1.14 20.09
CA ARG A 193 -20.95 0.18 20.74
C ARG A 193 -21.91 1.19 20.08
N GLU A 194 -22.01 1.18 18.76
CA GLU A 194 -22.94 2.05 18.03
C GLU A 194 -24.40 1.69 18.36
N LYS A 195 -24.74 0.40 18.40
CA LYS A 195 -26.08 -0.06 18.84
C LYS A 195 -26.37 0.33 20.29
N GLN A 196 -25.41 0.19 21.19
CA GLN A 196 -25.57 0.60 22.60
C GLN A 196 -25.84 2.10 22.74
N LYS A 197 -25.14 2.94 21.96
CA LYS A 197 -25.39 4.40 21.95
C LYS A 197 -26.80 4.74 21.48
N MET A 198 -27.28 4.13 20.39
CA MET A 198 -28.65 4.37 19.92
C MET A 198 -29.69 3.96 20.97
N ILE A 199 -29.52 2.80 21.60
CA ILE A 199 -30.41 2.34 22.69
C ILE A 199 -30.41 3.33 23.87
N GLU A 200 -29.24 3.88 24.22
CA GLU A 200 -29.11 4.84 25.31
C GLU A 200 -29.75 6.19 24.99
N GLU A 201 -29.62 6.66 23.75
CA GLU A 201 -30.29 7.86 23.22
C GLU A 201 -31.81 7.69 23.22
N GLU A 202 -32.34 6.58 22.69
CA GLU A 202 -33.78 6.28 22.75
C GLU A 202 -34.31 6.23 24.20
N ARG A 203 -33.54 5.64 25.12
CA ARG A 203 -33.90 5.61 26.56
C ARG A 203 -33.88 6.99 27.19
N ARG A 204 -33.00 7.89 26.73
CA ARG A 204 -32.93 9.28 27.21
C ARG A 204 -34.11 10.08 26.70
N GLU A 205 -34.45 9.93 25.42
CA GLU A 205 -35.59 10.60 24.79
C GLU A 205 -36.92 10.17 25.43
N LYS A 206 -37.14 8.85 25.64
CA LYS A 206 -38.31 8.35 26.38
C LYS A 206 -38.41 8.92 27.79
N ARG A 207 -37.29 9.07 28.50
CA ARG A 207 -37.27 9.67 29.83
C ARG A 207 -37.66 11.14 29.81
N LEU A 208 -37.21 11.89 28.80
CA LEU A 208 -37.58 13.30 28.62
C LEU A 208 -39.08 13.45 28.31
N ILE A 209 -39.62 12.66 27.37
CA ILE A 209 -41.05 12.68 27.00
C ILE A 209 -41.93 12.37 28.21
N ASN A 210 -41.60 11.30 28.95
CA ASN A 210 -42.35 10.92 30.15
C ASN A 210 -42.27 12.00 31.25
N GLY A 211 -41.13 12.68 31.37
CA GLY A 211 -40.96 13.81 32.30
C GLY A 211 -41.87 15.00 31.93
N VAL A 212 -41.92 15.36 30.65
CA VAL A 212 -42.80 16.44 30.15
C VAL A 212 -44.28 16.10 30.34
N GLN A 213 -44.69 14.87 30.01
CA GLN A 213 -46.09 14.43 30.21
C GLN A 213 -46.53 14.51 31.67
N ARG A 214 -45.67 14.15 32.64
CA ARG A 214 -45.96 14.28 34.07
C ARG A 214 -46.11 15.73 34.53
N MET A 215 -45.30 16.65 33.99
CA MET A 215 -45.43 18.07 34.33
C MET A 215 -46.75 18.66 33.81
N LEU A 216 -47.15 18.29 32.60
CA LEU A 216 -48.42 18.74 32.01
C LEU A 216 -49.65 18.19 32.75
N SER A 217 -49.57 16.97 33.30
CA SER A 217 -50.69 16.35 34.04
C SER A 217 -50.81 16.80 35.50
N ASN A 218 -49.76 17.40 36.09
CA ASN A 218 -49.80 17.98 37.44
C ASN A 218 -50.16 19.48 37.45
N SER A 219 -50.40 20.09 36.29
CA SER A 219 -50.68 21.53 36.13
C SER A 219 -52.13 21.85 35.73
N GLY A 220 -53.01 20.84 35.72
CA GLY A 220 -54.46 20.98 35.53
C GLY A 220 -55.21 20.46 36.75
#